data_AF-G0HMN5-F1
#
_entry.id   AF-G0HMN5-F1
#
_cell.length_a   1.000
_cell.length_b   1.000
_cell.length_c   1.000
_cell.angle_alpha   90.00
_cell.angle_beta   90.00
_cell.angle_gamma   90.00
#
_symmetry.space_group_name_H-M   'P 1'
#
loop_
_entity.id
_entity.type
_entity.pdbx_description
1 polymer ?
#
loop_
_entity_poly.entity_id
_entity_poly.type
_entity_poly.pdbx_seq_one_letter_code
_entity_poly.pdbx_strand_id
1 'polypeptide(L)'
;MKVLWEREIPADEIVVSPRPVWKCRSCPMYGRRPSCPPHAPDWREAREWVRHFRRALIVKFEINMERFEEEKREALLYLLAREEEFFKRGKMYAMALFPGSCNLCDDCPFERGEPCRMPTKVRPSIDAVGIEIGKLVEINFSESVLYGMVLIE
;
A
#
# COMPACT_ATOMS: atom_id res chain seq x y z
N MET A 1 14.09 -2.57 8.96
CA MET A 1 13.67 -2.84 7.57
C MET A 1 14.75 -2.35 6.62
N LYS A 2 14.92 -3.01 5.46
CA LYS A 2 15.89 -2.59 4.44
C LYS A 2 15.22 -2.46 3.07
N VAL A 3 15.43 -1.33 2.39
CA VAL A 3 15.03 -1.16 0.99
C VAL A 3 15.99 -1.97 0.12
N LEU A 4 15.46 -2.97 -0.60
CA LEU A 4 16.25 -3.77 -1.54
C LEU A 4 16.41 -3.05 -2.87
N TRP A 5 15.31 -2.47 -3.38
CA TRP A 5 15.31 -1.65 -4.58
C TRP A 5 14.06 -0.80 -4.67
N GLU A 6 14.17 0.26 -5.48
CA GLU A 6 13.05 1.03 -5.99
C GLU A 6 13.02 0.90 -7.52
N ARG A 7 11.83 0.75 -8.11
CA ARG A 7 11.68 0.63 -9.57
C ARG A 7 10.46 1.40 -10.03
N GLU A 8 10.68 2.38 -10.91
CA GLU A 8 9.59 3.10 -11.57
C GLU A 8 9.09 2.29 -12.77
N ILE A 9 7.76 2.21 -12.91
CA ILE A 9 7.06 1.60 -14.04
C ILE A 9 6.04 2.58 -14.64
N PRO A 10 5.69 2.43 -15.93
CA PRO A 10 4.47 3.00 -16.49
C PRO A 10 3.22 2.57 -15.71
N ALA A 11 2.26 3.47 -15.49
CA ALA A 11 1.03 3.15 -14.75
C ALA A 11 0.06 2.24 -15.53
N ASP A 12 0.17 2.17 -16.86
CA ASP A 12 -0.65 1.30 -17.71
C ASP A 12 -0.29 -0.19 -17.59
N GLU A 13 0.88 -0.52 -17.03
CA GLU A 13 1.24 -1.89 -16.65
C GLU A 13 0.46 -2.38 -15.41
N ILE A 14 -0.15 -1.48 -14.63
CA ILE A 14 -0.85 -1.83 -13.38
C ILE A 14 -2.18 -2.52 -13.70
N VAL A 15 -2.26 -3.79 -13.33
CA VAL A 15 -3.49 -4.59 -13.43
C VAL A 15 -4.30 -4.47 -12.15
N VAL A 16 -5.52 -3.93 -12.25
CA VAL A 16 -6.50 -3.88 -11.15
C VAL A 16 -7.64 -4.87 -11.39
N SER A 17 -7.91 -5.73 -10.40
CA SER A 17 -8.95 -6.76 -10.49
C SER A 17 -9.56 -7.07 -9.12
N PRO A 18 -10.68 -7.81 -9.05
CA PRO A 18 -11.26 -8.20 -7.76
C PRO A 18 -10.45 -9.26 -7.01
N ARG A 19 -9.44 -9.90 -7.62
CA ARG A 19 -8.74 -11.04 -7.02
C ARG A 19 -8.07 -10.69 -5.68
N PRO A 20 -7.28 -9.60 -5.55
CA PRO A 20 -6.66 -9.25 -4.28
C PRO A 20 -7.71 -8.87 -3.22
N VAL A 21 -8.76 -8.13 -3.60
CA VAL A 21 -9.85 -7.75 -2.70
C VAL A 21 -10.63 -8.96 -2.17
N TRP A 22 -10.90 -9.96 -3.02
CA TRP A 22 -11.51 -11.21 -2.58
C TRP A 22 -10.59 -11.99 -1.65
N LYS A 23 -9.28 -12.00 -1.90
CA LYS A 23 -8.32 -12.60 -0.97
C LYS A 23 -8.33 -11.86 0.38
N CYS A 24 -8.44 -10.54 0.39
CA CYS A 24 -8.55 -9.76 1.62
C CYS A 24 -9.73 -10.20 2.50
N ARG A 25 -10.84 -10.73 1.96
CA ARG A 25 -11.98 -11.23 2.77
C ARG A 25 -11.63 -12.42 3.66
N SER A 26 -10.52 -13.11 3.36
CA SER A 26 -9.97 -14.19 4.20
C SER A 26 -8.86 -13.73 5.14
N CYS A 27 -8.48 -12.46 5.11
CA CYS A 27 -7.45 -11.88 5.98
C CYS A 27 -8.02 -11.56 7.37
N PRO A 28 -7.30 -11.86 8.47
CA PRO A 28 -7.76 -11.51 9.82
C PRO A 28 -7.93 -10.00 10.03
N MET A 29 -7.29 -9.17 9.21
CA MET A 29 -7.37 -7.69 9.26
C MET A 29 -8.47 -7.10 8.37
N TYR A 30 -9.28 -7.93 7.69
CA TYR A 30 -10.41 -7.45 6.87
C TYR A 30 -11.36 -6.58 7.70
N GLY A 31 -11.70 -5.39 7.19
CA GLY A 31 -12.56 -4.42 7.89
C GLY A 31 -11.99 -3.82 9.19
N ARG A 32 -10.78 -4.20 9.64
CA ARG A 32 -10.24 -3.76 10.94
C ARG A 32 -9.51 -2.42 10.89
N ARG A 33 -9.06 -1.98 9.72
CA ARG A 33 -8.28 -0.75 9.55
C ARG A 33 -8.88 0.12 8.45
N PRO A 34 -8.72 1.45 8.51
CA PRO A 34 -9.19 2.35 7.45
C PRO A 34 -8.54 2.05 6.09
N SER A 35 -7.35 1.46 6.10
CA SER A 35 -6.62 1.04 4.88
C SER A 35 -7.18 -0.22 4.22
N CYS A 36 -8.09 -0.94 4.87
CA CYS A 36 -8.60 -2.24 4.43
C CYS A 36 -9.99 -2.09 3.78
N PRO A 37 -10.39 -2.99 2.86
CA PRO A 37 -11.78 -3.06 2.43
C PRO A 37 -12.68 -3.47 3.62
N PRO A 38 -13.95 -3.01 3.67
CA PRO A 38 -14.64 -2.18 2.67
C PRO A 38 -14.41 -0.67 2.83
N HIS A 39 -13.44 -0.24 3.65
CA HIS A 39 -13.20 1.19 3.93
C HIS A 39 -12.24 1.86 2.93
N ALA A 40 -11.37 1.08 2.29
CA ALA A 40 -10.62 1.50 1.12
C ALA A 40 -11.54 1.60 -0.12
N PRO A 41 -11.15 2.38 -1.16
CA PRO A 41 -11.90 2.44 -2.43
C PRO A 41 -12.18 1.05 -3.02
N ASP A 42 -13.35 0.88 -3.64
CA ASP A 42 -13.65 -0.37 -4.35
C ASP A 42 -12.68 -0.56 -5.52
N TRP A 43 -12.35 -1.81 -5.86
CA TRP A 43 -11.41 -2.10 -6.96
C TRP A 43 -11.87 -1.54 -8.31
N ARG A 44 -13.18 -1.33 -8.53
CA ARG A 44 -13.69 -0.69 -9.75
C ARG A 44 -13.37 0.80 -9.78
N GLU A 45 -13.54 1.48 -8.65
CA GLU A 45 -13.18 2.89 -8.48
C GLU A 45 -11.66 3.06 -8.56
N ALA A 46 -10.91 2.18 -7.89
CA ALA A 46 -9.46 2.15 -7.94
C ALA A 46 -8.93 1.93 -9.37
N ARG A 47 -9.59 1.06 -10.15
CA ARG A 47 -9.24 0.84 -11.56
C ARG A 47 -9.39 2.10 -12.41
N GLU A 48 -10.42 2.90 -12.16
CA GLU A 48 -10.56 4.20 -12.82
C GLU A 48 -9.51 5.18 -12.30
N TRP A 49 -9.37 5.28 -10.98
CA TRP A 49 -8.42 6.16 -10.30
C TRP A 49 -6.97 5.98 -10.77
N VAL A 50 -6.49 4.74 -10.88
CA VAL A 50 -5.11 4.42 -11.32
C VAL A 50 -4.83 4.93 -12.74
N ARG A 51 -5.84 5.06 -13.61
CA ARG A 51 -5.66 5.55 -15.01
C ARG A 51 -5.29 7.02 -15.09
N HIS A 52 -5.48 7.78 -14.01
CA HIS A 52 -5.14 9.21 -13.94
C HIS A 52 -3.67 9.44 -13.55
N PHE A 53 -2.91 8.37 -13.33
CA PHE A 53 -1.46 8.43 -13.08
C PHE A 53 -0.69 8.03 -14.33
N ARG A 54 0.54 8.55 -14.48
CA ARG A 54 1.42 8.19 -15.60
C ARG A 54 2.43 7.13 -15.22
N ARG A 55 2.90 7.14 -13.97
CA ARG A 55 3.97 6.26 -13.49
C ARG A 55 3.63 5.75 -12.09
N ALA A 56 4.31 4.70 -11.66
CA ALA A 56 4.31 4.26 -10.29
C ALA A 56 5.71 3.83 -9.86
N LEU A 57 6.08 4.13 -8.62
CA LEU A 57 7.29 3.64 -7.98
C LEU A 57 6.93 2.41 -7.15
N ILE A 58 7.49 1.25 -7.49
CA ILE A 58 7.41 0.05 -6.65
C ILE A 58 8.64 0.02 -5.75
N VAL A 59 8.43 -0.25 -4.46
CA VAL A 59 9.52 -0.40 -3.48
C VAL A 59 9.46 -1.80 -2.89
N LYS A 60 10.58 -2.52 -2.96
CA LYS A 60 10.73 -3.84 -2.32
C LYS A 60 11.51 -3.68 -1.02
N PHE A 61 10.89 -4.10 0.07
CA PHE A 61 11.47 -4.09 1.41
C PHE A 61 11.81 -5.51 1.85
N GLU A 62 13.02 -5.71 2.34
CA GLU A 62 13.37 -6.88 3.16
C GLU A 62 12.97 -6.60 4.61
N ILE A 63 12.30 -7.58 5.22
CA ILE A 63 11.75 -7.49 6.56
C ILE A 63 12.29 -8.60 7.44
N ASN A 64 12.77 -8.24 8.62
CA ASN A 64 13.02 -9.20 9.69
C ASN A 64 11.69 -9.61 10.32
N MET A 65 11.33 -10.89 10.18
CA MET A 65 10.08 -11.45 10.72
C MET A 65 9.97 -11.40 12.24
N GLU A 66 11.09 -11.38 12.98
CA GLU A 66 11.09 -11.23 14.45
C GLU A 66 10.66 -9.81 14.87
N ARG A 67 10.83 -8.82 13.99
CA ARG A 67 10.48 -7.41 14.21
C ARG A 67 9.43 -6.93 13.21
N PHE A 68 8.59 -7.85 12.73
CA PHE A 68 7.69 -7.61 11.60
C PHE A 68 6.83 -6.34 11.75
N GLU A 69 6.17 -6.12 12.89
CA GLU A 69 5.30 -4.96 13.07
C GLU A 69 6.07 -3.63 13.04
N GLU A 70 7.24 -3.57 13.68
CA GLU A 70 8.10 -2.40 13.68
C GLU A 70 8.62 -2.12 12.26
N GLU A 71 9.16 -3.13 11.60
CA GLU A 71 9.74 -3.00 10.26
C GLU A 71 8.70 -2.70 9.18
N LYS A 72 7.48 -3.25 9.31
CA LYS A 72 6.34 -2.87 8.48
C LYS A 72 5.96 -1.40 8.70
N ARG A 73 5.98 -0.92 9.95
CA ARG A 73 5.73 0.49 10.27
C ARG A 73 6.77 1.41 9.64
N GLU A 74 8.03 1.03 9.70
CA GLU A 74 9.10 1.75 9.00
C GLU A 74 8.84 1.80 7.50
N ALA A 75 8.39 0.71 6.87
CA ALA A 75 8.10 0.66 5.44
C ALA A 75 6.93 1.58 5.05
N LEU A 76 5.88 1.64 5.88
CA LEU A 76 4.74 2.55 5.71
C LEU A 76 5.19 4.01 5.78
N LEU A 77 6.02 4.35 6.77
CA LEU A 77 6.58 5.70 6.92
C LEU A 77 7.52 6.06 5.76
N TYR A 78 8.30 5.11 5.27
CA TYR A 78 9.14 5.28 4.08
C TYR A 78 8.30 5.68 2.85
N LEU A 79 7.20 4.95 2.60
CA LEU A 79 6.31 5.25 1.46
C LEU A 79 5.68 6.65 1.59
N LEU A 80 5.29 7.06 2.80
CA LEU A 80 4.79 8.41 3.05
C LEU A 80 5.85 9.48 2.82
N ALA A 81 7.11 9.21 3.18
CA ALA A 81 8.21 10.12 2.90
C ALA A 81 8.48 10.25 1.39
N ARG A 82 8.37 9.16 0.63
CA ARG A 82 8.47 9.18 -0.85
C ARG A 82 7.31 9.95 -1.47
N GLU A 83 6.08 9.74 -0.99
CA GLU A 83 4.92 10.54 -1.38
C GLU A 83 5.17 12.05 -1.17
N GLU A 84 5.66 12.44 0.01
CA GLU A 84 5.99 13.82 0.34
C GLU A 84 7.09 14.40 -0.58
N GLU A 85 8.11 13.61 -0.93
CA GLU A 85 9.16 14.03 -1.86
C GLU A 85 8.61 14.30 -3.27
N PHE A 86 7.77 13.42 -3.79
CA PHE A 86 7.12 13.64 -5.08
C PHE A 86 6.22 14.88 -5.05
N PHE A 87 5.47 15.08 -3.97
CA PHE A 87 4.67 16.27 -3.77
C PHE A 87 5.53 17.55 -3.83
N LYS A 88 6.66 17.59 -3.11
CA LYS A 88 7.63 18.72 -3.14
C LYS A 88 8.22 18.97 -4.53
N ARG A 89 8.25 17.95 -5.39
CA ARG A 89 8.70 18.04 -6.79
C ARG A 89 7.57 18.43 -7.77
N GLY A 90 6.43 18.86 -7.27
CA GLY A 90 5.28 19.31 -8.07
C GLY A 90 4.34 18.20 -8.51
N LYS A 91 4.49 16.97 -8.00
CA LYS A 91 3.55 15.85 -8.24
C LYS A 91 2.46 15.88 -7.19
N MET A 92 1.52 16.82 -7.36
CA MET A 92 0.53 17.17 -6.33
C MET A 92 -0.37 16.01 -5.93
N TYR A 93 -0.63 15.09 -6.85
CA TYR A 93 -1.52 13.94 -6.62
C TYR A 93 -0.78 12.64 -6.32
N ALA A 94 0.55 12.67 -6.13
CA ALA A 94 1.30 11.47 -5.77
C ALA A 94 0.69 10.80 -4.53
N MET A 95 0.54 9.47 -4.56
CA MET A 95 -0.14 8.74 -3.49
C MET A 95 0.50 7.39 -3.21
N ALA A 96 0.90 7.18 -1.96
CA ALA A 96 1.41 5.92 -1.45
C ALA A 96 0.29 4.89 -1.28
N LEU A 97 0.64 3.63 -1.52
CA LEU A 97 -0.16 2.44 -1.27
C LEU A 97 0.66 1.46 -0.43
N PHE A 98 0.04 0.99 0.64
CA PHE A 98 0.71 0.25 1.69
C PHE A 98 0.87 -1.26 1.39
N PRO A 99 1.94 -1.90 1.90
CA PRO A 99 2.09 -3.36 1.89
C PRO A 99 1.19 -4.00 2.97
N GLY A 100 -0.09 -4.19 2.64
CA GLY A 100 -1.10 -4.69 3.57
C GLY A 100 -1.64 -3.63 4.55
N SER A 101 -2.29 -4.08 5.62
CA SER A 101 -3.01 -3.20 6.55
C SER A 101 -2.11 -2.21 7.28
N CYS A 102 -2.62 -0.99 7.53
CA CYS A 102 -1.91 0.03 8.30
C CYS A 102 -1.66 -0.40 9.76
N ASN A 103 -0.42 -0.24 10.23
CA ASN A 103 -0.02 -0.45 11.63
C ASN A 103 0.76 0.76 12.21
N LEU A 104 0.51 1.97 11.69
CA LEU A 104 1.18 3.22 12.13
C LEU A 104 0.99 3.53 13.63
N CYS A 105 -0.07 3.00 14.24
CA CYS A 105 -0.30 3.04 15.68
C CYS A 105 -0.32 1.60 16.23
N ASP A 106 0.18 1.42 17.44
CA ASP A 106 0.13 0.13 18.14
C ASP A 106 -1.32 -0.24 18.50
N ASP A 107 -2.06 0.72 19.08
CA ASP A 107 -3.50 0.59 19.36
C ASP A 107 -4.33 1.43 18.38
N CYS A 108 -5.11 0.77 17.52
CA CYS A 108 -5.91 1.46 16.51
C CYS A 108 -7.34 1.69 17.00
N PRO A 109 -7.76 2.96 17.18
CA PRO A 109 -9.11 3.29 17.65
C PRO A 109 -10.21 2.83 16.68
N PHE A 110 -9.89 2.71 15.39
CA PHE A 110 -10.81 2.26 14.35
C PHE A 110 -11.37 0.86 14.61
N GLU A 111 -10.61 -0.01 15.27
CA GLU A 111 -11.09 -1.36 15.64
C GLU A 111 -12.22 -1.33 16.67
N ARG A 112 -12.36 -0.23 17.41
CA ARG A 112 -13.45 0.01 18.38
C ARG A 112 -14.57 0.89 17.81
N GLY A 113 -14.53 1.20 16.51
CA GLY A 113 -15.49 2.10 15.87
C GLY A 113 -15.23 3.59 16.08
N GLU A 114 -14.08 3.96 16.64
CA GLU A 114 -13.66 5.35 16.77
C GLU A 114 -12.94 5.86 15.50
N PRO A 115 -12.95 7.18 15.21
CA PRO A 115 -12.22 7.73 14.07
C PRO A 115 -10.71 7.46 14.11
N CYS A 116 -10.08 7.38 12.94
CA CYS A 116 -8.63 7.29 12.84
C CYS A 116 -7.96 8.52 13.45
N ARG A 117 -6.95 8.33 14.31
CA ARG A 117 -6.13 9.42 14.89
C ARG A 117 -5.14 10.04 13.90
N MET A 118 -4.86 9.38 12.78
CA MET A 118 -3.90 9.82 11.76
C MET A 118 -4.52 9.82 10.35
N PRO A 119 -5.64 10.54 10.12
CA PRO A 119 -6.36 10.49 8.85
C PRO A 119 -5.53 11.01 7.68
N THR A 120 -4.57 11.92 7.94
CA THR A 120 -3.68 12.46 6.91
C THR A 120 -2.56 11.49 6.48
N LYS A 121 -2.28 10.46 7.29
CA LYS A 121 -1.20 9.49 7.03
C LYS A 121 -1.70 8.14 6.53
N VAL A 122 -2.90 7.71 6.90
CA VAL A 122 -3.39 6.40 6.47
C VAL A 122 -3.56 6.38 4.94
N ARG A 123 -3.13 5.30 4.31
CA ARG A 123 -3.33 5.02 2.89
C ARG A 123 -3.94 3.63 2.72
N PRO A 124 -4.70 3.39 1.63
CA PRO A 124 -5.12 2.04 1.27
C PRO A 124 -3.92 1.12 1.06
N SER A 125 -4.11 -0.19 1.25
CA SER A 125 -3.12 -1.17 0.82
C SER A 125 -3.24 -1.47 -0.67
N ILE A 126 -2.17 -1.97 -1.29
CA ILE A 126 -2.15 -2.41 -2.70
C ILE A 126 -3.27 -3.45 -2.94
N ASP A 127 -3.37 -4.45 -2.07
CA ASP A 127 -4.39 -5.51 -2.19
C ASP A 127 -5.81 -4.97 -1.95
N ALA A 128 -5.97 -3.98 -1.07
CA ALA A 128 -7.26 -3.41 -0.72
C ALA A 128 -7.93 -2.73 -1.92
N VAL A 129 -7.13 -2.12 -2.79
CA VAL A 129 -7.60 -1.44 -4.00
C VAL A 129 -7.58 -2.35 -5.24
N GLY A 130 -7.17 -3.62 -5.08
CA GLY A 130 -7.26 -4.63 -6.13
C GLY A 130 -6.08 -4.68 -7.11
N ILE A 131 -4.93 -4.07 -6.81
CA ILE A 131 -3.75 -4.15 -7.68
C ILE A 131 -3.10 -5.54 -7.58
N GLU A 132 -2.91 -6.20 -8.72
CA GLU A 132 -2.23 -7.51 -8.81
C GLU A 132 -0.70 -7.34 -8.83
N ILE A 133 -0.06 -7.20 -7.67
CA ILE A 133 1.40 -6.98 -7.59
C ILE A 133 2.21 -8.07 -8.29
N GLY A 134 1.75 -9.33 -8.29
CA GLY A 134 2.40 -10.45 -8.98
C GLY A 134 2.39 -10.37 -10.52
N LYS A 135 1.71 -9.38 -11.11
CA LYS A 135 1.83 -9.04 -12.54
C LYS A 135 2.97 -8.07 -12.82
N LEU A 136 3.45 -7.37 -11.80
CA LEU A 136 4.48 -6.34 -11.91
C LEU A 136 5.85 -6.84 -11.46
N VAL A 137 5.89 -7.78 -10.51
CA VAL A 137 7.14 -8.31 -9.94
C VAL A 137 7.11 -9.84 -9.93
N GLU A 138 8.29 -10.45 -10.03
CA GLU A 138 8.46 -11.85 -9.71
C GLU A 138 8.50 -12.01 -8.18
N ILE A 139 7.58 -12.83 -7.66
CA ILE A 139 7.45 -13.07 -6.22
C ILE A 139 8.17 -14.36 -5.86
N ASN A 140 9.23 -14.25 -5.07
CA ASN A 140 9.87 -15.40 -4.44
C ASN A 140 9.29 -15.61 -3.04
N PHE A 141 8.49 -16.67 -2.87
CA PHE A 141 7.83 -16.97 -1.60
C PHE A 141 8.77 -17.46 -0.48
N SER A 142 10.06 -17.69 -0.76
CA SER A 142 11.05 -17.96 0.28
C SER A 142 11.62 -16.70 0.93
N GLU A 143 11.35 -15.52 0.37
CA GLU A 143 11.84 -14.25 0.88
C GLU A 143 10.84 -13.60 1.85
N SER A 144 11.35 -13.03 2.93
CA SER A 144 10.56 -12.21 3.85
C SER A 144 10.55 -10.77 3.36
N VAL A 145 9.69 -10.48 2.38
CA VAL A 145 9.65 -9.19 1.70
C VAL A 145 8.25 -8.58 1.67
N LEU A 146 8.21 -7.25 1.64
CA LEU A 146 7.00 -6.46 1.43
C LEU A 146 7.17 -5.59 0.19
N TYR A 147 6.06 -5.35 -0.53
CA TYR A 147 6.03 -4.49 -1.70
C TYR A 147 5.11 -3.31 -1.42
N GLY A 148 5.68 -2.11 -1.42
CA GLY A 148 4.93 -0.85 -1.41
C GLY A 148 4.87 -0.22 -2.79
N MET A 149 3.98 0.75 -2.96
CA MET A 149 3.86 1.49 -4.21
C MET A 149 3.60 2.97 -3.95
N VAL A 150 4.06 3.85 -4.82
CA VAL A 150 3.65 5.25 -4.89
C VAL A 150 3.18 5.53 -6.31
N LEU A 151 1.91 5.90 -6.48
CA LEU A 151 1.36 6.36 -7.76
C LEU A 151 1.84 7.80 -8.03
N ILE A 152 2.22 8.10 -9.28
CA ILE A 152 2.86 9.36 -9.67
C ILE A 152 2.22 9.92 -10.96
N GLU A 153 1.84 11.20 -10.92
CA GLU A 153 1.29 11.96 -12.06
C GLU A 153 2.30 12.26 -13.17
#